data_AF-A0A6J6SKN5-F1
#
_entry.id   AF-A0A6J6SKN5-F1
#
_cell.length_a   1.000
_cell.length_b   1.000
_cell.length_c   1.000
_cell.angle_alpha   90.00
_cell.angle_beta   90.00
_cell.angle_gamma   90.00
#
_symmetry.space_group_name_H-M   'P 1'
#
loop_
_entity.id
_entity.type
_entity.pdbx_description
1 polymer ?
#
loop_
_entity_poly.entity_id
_entity_poly.type
_entity_poly.pdbx_seq_one_letter_code
_entity_poly.pdbx_strand_id
1 'polypeptide(L)' 'MADMSLRPIKPLGTFHPRRTRDGAALAREGQVYVLVNELHPGTSGEVDEVEVLFEDGIWMLASRADLTPF' A
#
# COMPACT_ATOMS: atom_id res chain seq x y z
N MET A 1 -17.26 19.93 -18.48
CA MET A 1 -16.35 18.76 -18.62
C MET A 1 -15.16 19.06 -17.74
N ALA A 2 -14.90 18.26 -16.71
CA ALA A 2 -13.73 18.48 -15.85
C ALA A 2 -12.48 18.10 -16.65
N ASP A 3 -11.50 19.00 -16.67
CA ASP A 3 -10.15 18.74 -17.13
C ASP A 3 -9.56 17.59 -16.27
N MET A 4 -9.56 16.36 -16.80
CA MET A 4 -8.82 15.24 -16.23
C MET A 4 -7.35 15.39 -16.61
N SER A 5 -6.71 16.44 -16.09
CA SER A 5 -5.26 16.54 -16.07
C SER A 5 -4.73 15.36 -15.26
N LEU A 6 -4.14 14.37 -15.95
CA LEU A 6 -3.43 13.26 -15.32
C LEU A 6 -2.22 13.84 -14.57
N ARG A 7 -2.37 14.08 -13.27
CA ARG A 7 -1.24 14.45 -12.43
C ARG A 7 -0.39 13.19 -12.21
N PRO A 8 0.94 13.27 -12.37
CA PRO A 8 1.80 12.17 -12.00
C PRO A 8 1.59 11.84 -10.51
N ILE A 9 1.35 10.58 -10.22
CA ILE A 9 1.20 10.13 -8.84
C ILE A 9 2.60 10.11 -8.22
N LYS A 10 2.78 10.84 -7.11
CA LYS A 10 4.08 10.91 -6.44
C LYS A 10 4.32 9.60 -5.69
N PRO A 11 5.47 8.92 -5.90
CA PRO A 11 5.85 7.75 -5.11
C PRO A 11 5.90 8.08 -3.62
N LEU A 12 5.33 7.21 -2.78
CA LEU A 12 5.30 7.41 -1.33
C LEU A 12 6.37 6.59 -0.61
N GLY A 13 6.72 5.42 -1.14
CA GLY A 13 7.74 4.54 -0.57
C GLY A 13 7.78 3.18 -1.25
N THR A 14 8.45 2.24 -0.58
CA THR A 14 8.60 0.85 -1.03
C THR A 14 7.92 -0.13 -0.08
N PHE A 15 7.26 -1.14 -0.63
CA PHE A 15 6.65 -2.24 0.10
C PHE A 15 7.64 -3.39 0.34
N HIS A 16 7.70 -3.87 1.58
CA HIS A 16 8.51 -5.00 2.03
C HIS A 16 7.67 -5.88 2.96
N PRO A 17 7.15 -7.04 2.52
CA PRO A 17 6.30 -7.94 3.30
C PRO A 17 6.98 -8.54 4.54
N ARG A 18 7.08 -7.77 5.63
CA ARG A 18 7.66 -8.19 6.91
C ARG A 18 6.63 -8.85 7.81
N ARG A 19 5.35 -8.48 7.74
CA ARG A 19 4.20 -9.06 8.45
C ARG A 19 3.23 -9.71 7.49
N THR A 20 2.83 -9.03 6.41
CA THR A 20 1.99 -9.62 5.36
C THR A 20 2.85 -10.55 4.50
N ARG A 21 3.13 -11.76 5.00
CA ARG A 21 4.08 -12.74 4.41
C ARG A 21 3.41 -13.83 3.58
N ASP A 22 2.25 -13.54 2.99
CA ASP A 22 1.64 -14.49 2.07
C ASP A 22 2.35 -14.48 0.69
N GLY A 23 2.02 -15.46 -0.15
CA GLY A 23 2.65 -15.60 -1.46
C GLY A 23 2.39 -14.43 -2.42
N ALA A 24 1.25 -13.75 -2.30
CA ALA A 24 0.92 -12.60 -3.14
C ALA A 24 1.69 -11.35 -2.70
N ALA A 25 1.88 -11.18 -1.40
CA ALA A 25 2.67 -10.10 -0.84
C ALA A 25 4.18 -10.29 -1.13
N LEU A 26 4.70 -11.51 -1.00
CA LEU A 26 6.09 -11.82 -1.39
C LEU A 26 6.38 -11.54 -2.86
N ALA A 27 5.40 -11.75 -3.76
CA ALA A 27 5.54 -11.41 -5.17
C ALA A 27 5.66 -9.89 -5.43
N ARG A 28 5.34 -9.05 -4.43
CA ARG A 28 5.40 -7.59 -4.50
C ARG A 28 6.56 -6.97 -3.69
N GLU A 29 7.47 -7.79 -3.15
CA GLU A 29 8.68 -7.32 -2.47
C GLU A 29 9.41 -6.26 -3.32
N GLY A 30 9.68 -5.10 -2.72
CA GLY A 30 10.41 -4.02 -3.35
C GLY A 30 9.59 -3.14 -4.30
N GLN A 31 8.28 -3.38 -4.47
CA GLN A 31 7.45 -2.54 -5.32
C GLN A 31 7.11 -1.19 -4.68
N VAL A 32 6.94 -0.17 -5.52
CA VAL A 32 6.58 1.18 -5.11
C VAL A 32 5.08 1.28 -4.84
N TYR A 33 4.74 1.85 -3.69
CA TYR A 33 3.36 2.25 -3.39
C TYR A 33 3.19 3.77 -3.53
N VAL A 34 1.98 4.16 -3.94
CA VAL A 34 1.66 5.52 -4.36
C VAL A 34 0.47 6.11 -3.61
N LEU A 35 -0.35 5.29 -2.95
CA LEU A 35 -1.37 5.71 -1.98
C LEU A 35 -1.40 4.75 -0.80
N VAL A 36 -1.82 5.27 0.34
CA VAL A 36 -2.10 4.51 1.57
C VAL A 36 -3.48 4.91 2.07
N ASN A 37 -4.33 3.93 2.34
CA ASN A 37 -5.61 4.09 3.00
C ASN A 37 -5.50 3.47 4.40
N GLU A 38 -5.54 4.31 5.44
CA GLU A 38 -5.47 3.85 6.82
C GLU A 38 -6.80 3.16 7.18
N LEU A 39 -6.75 1.91 7.63
CA LEU A 39 -7.94 1.20 8.07
C LEU A 39 -8.19 1.52 9.55
N HIS A 40 -9.42 1.90 9.88
CA HIS A 40 -9.81 2.00 11.27
C HIS A 40 -9.81 0.59 11.89
N PRO A 41 -9.30 0.41 13.13
CA PRO A 41 -9.26 -0.90 13.76
C PRO A 41 -10.68 -1.47 13.82
N GLY A 42 -10.92 -2.48 12.98
CA GLY A 42 -12.14 -3.29 12.98
C GLY A 42 -12.05 -4.43 13.99
N THR A 43 -13.02 -5.35 13.92
CA THR A 43 -13.15 -6.51 14.82
C THR A 43 -11.93 -7.44 14.89
N SER A 44 -10.95 -7.34 13.98
CA SER A 44 -9.67 -8.07 14.03
C SER A 44 -8.75 -7.56 15.14
N GLY A 45 -8.95 -6.32 15.62
CA GLY A 45 -8.14 -5.71 16.67
C GLY A 45 -6.70 -5.37 16.26
N GLU A 46 -6.33 -5.58 14.99
CA GLU A 46 -5.02 -5.18 14.49
C GLU A 46 -5.01 -3.67 14.21
N VAL A 47 -4.18 -2.95 14.98
CA VAL A 47 -4.16 -1.48 15.03
C VAL A 47 -3.33 -0.87 13.89
N ASP A 48 -2.72 -1.70 13.03
CA ASP A 48 -1.69 -1.31 12.06
C ASP A 48 -1.97 -1.81 10.62
N GLU A 49 -3.20 -2.22 10.31
CA GLU A 49 -3.61 -2.62 8.96
C GLU A 49 -3.88 -1.39 8.07
N VAL A 50 -3.38 -1.42 6.84
CA VAL A 50 -3.59 -0.39 5.82
C VAL A 50 -3.85 -1.04 4.46
N GLU A 51 -4.51 -0.34 3.55
CA GLU A 51 -4.47 -0.71 2.14
C GLU A 51 -3.46 0.16 1.41
N VAL A 52 -2.66 -0.43 0.54
CA VAL A 52 -1.69 0.30 -0.30
C VAL A 52 -2.03 0.11 -1.77
N LEU A 53 -1.90 1.20 -2.53
CA LEU A 53 -1.99 1.18 -3.99
C LEU A 53 -0.59 1.13 -4.58
N PHE A 54 -0.33 0.16 -5.46
CA PHE A 54 0.89 0.08 -6.24
C PHE A 54 0.78 0.86 -7.56
N GLU A 55 1.90 1.10 -8.22
CA GLU A 55 1.96 1.79 -9.53
C GLU A 55 1.17 1.09 -10.64
N ASP A 56 0.94 -0.22 -10.51
CA ASP A 56 0.14 -1.03 -11.44
C ASP A 56 -1.39 -0.87 -11.23
N GLY A 57 -1.81 -0.05 -10.27
CA GLY A 57 -3.21 0.21 -9.95
C GLY A 57 -3.86 -0.85 -9.06
N ILE A 58 -3.11 -1.82 -8.55
CA ILE A 58 -3.64 -2.85 -7.65
C ILE A 58 -3.57 -2.39 -6.20
N TRP A 59 -4.68 -2.54 -5.49
CA TRP A 59 -4.75 -2.39 -4.04
C TRP A 59 -4.43 -3.70 -3.33
N MET A 60 -3.73 -3.60 -2.20
CA MET A 60 -3.42 -4.74 -1.34
C MET A 60 -3.50 -4.35 0.13
N LEU A 61 -4.01 -5.25 0.96
CA LEU A 61 -3.93 -5.13 2.41
C LEU A 61 -2.48 -5.39 2.87
N ALA A 62 -1.97 -4.53 3.73
CA ALA A 62 -0.61 -4.55 4.24
C ALA A 62 -0.59 -4.15 5.72
N SER A 63 0.51 -4.47 6.41
CA SER A 63 0.80 -3.81 7.68
C SER A 63 1.61 -2.54 7.45
N ARG A 64 1.44 -1.53 8.31
CA ARG A 64 2.30 -0.34 8.31
C ARG A 64 3.79 -0.67 8.51
N ALA A 65 4.09 -1.79 9.18
CA ALA A 65 5.45 -2.30 9.35
C ALA A 65 6.10 -2.76 8.03
N ASP A 66 5.29 -3.00 6.99
CA ASP A 66 5.72 -3.44 5.67
C ASP A 66 6.09 -2.26 4.75
N LEU A 67 5.90 -1.02 5.19
CA LEU A 67 6.12 0.17 4.38
C LEU A 67 7.41 0.89 4.78
N THR A 68 8.23 1.22 3.78
CA THR A 68 9.40 2.11 3.93
C THR A 68 9.17 3.39 3.13
N PRO A 69 8.84 4.52 3.76
CA PRO A 69 8.67 5.81 3.09
C PRO A 69 9.98 6.32 2.45
N PHE A 70 9.86 7.09 1.37
CA PHE A 70 10.98 7.84 0.76
C PHE A 70 11.34 9.12 1.53
#